data_AF-A0A7S2CC16-F1
#
_entry.id   AF-A0A7S2CC16-F1
#
_cell.length_a   1.000
_cell.length_b   1.000
_cell.length_c   1.000
_cell.angle_alpha   90.00
_cell.angle_beta   90.00
_cell.angle_gamma   90.00
#
_symmetry.space_group_name_H-M   'P 1'
#
loop_
_entity.id
_entity.type
_entity.pdbx_description
1 polymer ?
#
loop_
_entity_poly.entity_id
_entity_poly.type
_entity_poly.pdbx_seq_one_letter_code
_entity_poly.pdbx_strand_id
1 'polypeptide(L)'
;KDDAQRVMLTKELEDVGIRLNKNRPNISVTRTKTGGLKFNATVPVTQLNREIVHSILQQYKMFNVDVIVHEDASIDDFIDILEEAGSAPRKYCKCLYVYNKIDMLSLAQVDELARQPYSVVVSVFRKLNLDGLLERIWAELEIVRVYTKKKGMFPDFKD
;
A
#
# COMPACT_ATOMS: atom_id res chain seq x y z
N LYS A 1 -21.60 0.07 12.17
CA LYS A 1 -22.21 -0.05 10.82
C LYS A 1 -21.23 0.39 9.73
N ASP A 2 -20.40 1.40 9.99
CA ASP A 2 -19.40 1.94 9.05
C ASP A 2 -18.29 0.94 8.67
N ASP A 3 -17.81 0.14 9.62
CA ASP A 3 -16.67 -0.76 9.36
C ASP A 3 -16.97 -1.85 8.32
N ALA A 4 -18.24 -2.25 8.17
CA ALA A 4 -18.63 -3.25 7.18
C ALA A 4 -18.43 -2.73 5.74
N GLN A 5 -18.73 -1.45 5.50
CA GLN A 5 -18.50 -0.83 4.19
C GLN A 5 -17.01 -0.70 3.90
N ARG A 6 -16.22 -0.30 4.90
CA ARG A 6 -14.76 -0.24 4.79
C ARG A 6 -14.16 -1.57 4.38
N VAL A 7 -14.58 -2.67 5.00
CA VAL A 7 -14.09 -4.02 4.69
C VAL A 7 -14.47 -4.44 3.27
N MET A 8 -15.72 -4.19 2.86
CA MET A 8 -16.20 -4.55 1.52
C MET A 8 -15.45 -3.78 0.42
N LEU A 9 -15.32 -2.46 0.57
CA LEU A 9 -14.57 -1.62 -0.38
C LEU A 9 -13.09 -1.99 -0.45
N THR A 10 -12.48 -2.30 0.71
CA THR A 10 -11.08 -2.73 0.76
C THR A 10 -10.90 -4.03 -0.03
N LYS A 11 -11.81 -4.99 0.14
CA LYS A 11 -11.78 -6.25 -0.61
C LYS A 11 -11.94 -6.05 -2.11
N GLU A 12 -12.92 -5.24 -2.54
CA GLU A 12 -13.13 -4.94 -3.96
C GLU A 12 -11.89 -4.28 -4.60
N LEU A 13 -11.23 -3.37 -3.88
CA LEU A 13 -10.00 -2.73 -4.36
C LEU A 13 -8.82 -3.71 -4.40
N GLU A 14 -8.70 -4.59 -3.40
CA GLU A 14 -7.68 -5.64 -3.38
C GLU A 14 -7.86 -6.66 -4.51
N ASP A 15 -9.10 -7.01 -4.85
CA ASP A 15 -9.41 -7.92 -5.97
C ASP A 15 -9.01 -7.32 -7.32
N VAL A 16 -9.09 -5.99 -7.47
CA VAL A 16 -8.63 -5.25 -8.67
C VAL A 16 -7.10 -5.08 -8.70
N GLY A 17 -6.38 -5.45 -7.64
CA GLY A 17 -4.93 -5.37 -7.56
C GLY A 17 -4.38 -4.07 -7.00
N ILE A 18 -5.21 -3.31 -6.29
CA ILE A 18 -4.78 -2.14 -5.53
C ILE A 18 -4.47 -2.59 -4.11
N ARG A 19 -3.30 -2.24 -3.60
CA ARG A 19 -2.86 -2.51 -2.23
C ARG A 19 -2.86 -1.19 -1.45
N LEU A 20 -3.80 -1.07 -0.53
CA LEU A 20 -4.00 0.15 0.27
C LEU A 20 -3.06 0.15 1.47
N ASN A 21 -2.33 1.26 1.68
CA ASN A 21 -1.46 1.50 2.84
C ASN A 21 -0.43 0.39 3.12
N LYS A 22 -0.06 -0.39 2.09
CA LYS A 22 0.97 -1.41 2.15
C LYS A 22 2.17 -0.95 1.33
N ASN A 23 3.37 -1.28 1.82
CA ASN A 23 4.58 -1.12 1.04
C ASN A 23 4.81 -2.35 0.17
N ARG A 24 5.56 -2.18 -0.92
CA ARG A 24 5.96 -3.29 -1.79
C ARG A 24 6.81 -4.28 -0.98
N PRO A 25 6.45 -5.58 -0.98
CA PRO A 25 7.22 -6.57 -0.26
C PRO A 25 8.66 -6.69 -0.77
N ASN A 26 9.61 -6.89 0.14
CA ASN A 26 11.03 -7.04 -0.18
C ASN A 26 11.38 -8.50 -0.53
N ILE A 27 10.87 -8.94 -1.68
CA ILE A 27 11.13 -10.26 -2.25
C ILE A 27 11.76 -10.10 -3.62
N SER A 28 12.90 -10.75 -3.83
CA SER A 28 13.58 -10.78 -5.13
C SER A 28 13.31 -12.12 -5.82
N VAL A 29 12.72 -12.05 -7.01
CA VAL A 29 12.42 -13.23 -7.84
C VAL A 29 13.20 -13.12 -9.15
N THR A 30 14.18 -13.99 -9.35
CA THR A 30 15.01 -14.01 -10.55
C THR A 30 14.82 -15.31 -11.32
N ARG A 31 14.40 -15.23 -12.58
CA ARG A 31 14.27 -16.41 -13.45
C ARG A 31 15.65 -16.86 -13.93
N THR A 32 15.97 -18.14 -13.74
CA THR A 32 17.23 -18.75 -14.20
C THR A 32 16.97 -19.68 -15.38
N LYS A 33 17.99 -19.96 -16.20
CA LYS A 33 17.84 -20.88 -17.34
C LYS A 33 17.84 -22.35 -16.90
N THR A 34 18.45 -22.65 -15.76
CA THR A 34 18.67 -24.01 -15.26
C THR A 34 18.92 -23.94 -13.75
N GLY A 35 18.55 -24.98 -13.00
CA GLY A 35 18.86 -25.09 -11.56
C GLY A 35 17.66 -25.28 -10.64
N GLY A 36 16.44 -25.37 -11.17
CA GLY A 36 15.23 -25.59 -10.39
C GLY A 36 14.86 -24.41 -9.49
N LEU A 37 14.14 -24.70 -8.41
CA LEU A 37 13.79 -23.72 -7.37
C LEU A 37 14.90 -23.61 -6.31
N LYS A 38 15.53 -22.43 -6.27
CA LYS A 38 16.38 -21.99 -5.16
C LYS A 38 15.57 -21.05 -4.29
N PHE A 39 15.46 -21.37 -3.01
CA PHE A 39 14.74 -20.56 -2.04
C PHE A 39 15.71 -20.21 -0.91
N ASN A 40 15.95 -18.92 -0.73
CA ASN A 40 16.80 -18.37 0.33
C ASN A 40 15.98 -17.36 1.14
N ALA A 41 16.02 -17.48 2.47
CA ALA A 41 15.38 -16.53 3.36
C ALA A 41 16.45 -15.92 4.28
N THR A 42 16.47 -14.59 4.36
CA THR A 42 17.37 -13.84 5.25
C THR A 42 16.81 -13.72 6.66
N VAL A 43 15.48 -13.86 6.79
CA VAL A 43 14.69 -13.73 8.02
C VAL A 43 13.90 -15.02 8.23
N PRO A 44 13.65 -15.46 9.48
CA PRO A 44 12.72 -16.57 9.73
C PRO A 44 11.34 -16.23 9.18
N VAL A 45 10.87 -17.05 8.24
CA VAL A 45 9.58 -16.86 7.58
C VAL A 45 8.55 -17.74 8.25
N THR A 46 7.41 -17.19 8.65
CA THR A 46 6.37 -17.93 9.38
C THR A 46 5.37 -18.62 8.47
N GLN A 47 5.05 -18.00 7.33
CA GLN A 47 3.99 -18.47 6.42
C GLN A 47 4.51 -19.06 5.12
N LEU A 48 5.68 -18.60 4.65
CA LEU A 48 6.24 -19.00 3.36
C LEU A 48 7.19 -20.20 3.52
N ASN A 49 6.68 -21.39 3.24
CA ASN A 49 7.48 -22.61 3.16
C ASN A 49 7.93 -22.88 1.72
N ARG A 50 9.09 -23.54 1.56
CA ARG A 50 9.63 -23.93 0.24
C ARG A 50 8.63 -24.73 -0.60
N GLU A 51 7.84 -25.59 0.03
CA GLU A 51 6.81 -26.42 -0.62
C GLU A 51 5.65 -25.58 -1.16
N ILE A 52 5.24 -24.56 -0.43
CA ILE A 52 4.19 -23.61 -0.83
C ILE A 52 4.68 -22.78 -2.01
N VAL A 53 5.90 -22.23 -1.90
CA VAL A 53 6.55 -21.47 -2.97
C VAL A 53 6.67 -22.31 -4.25
N HIS A 54 7.08 -23.57 -4.11
CA HIS A 54 7.15 -24.48 -5.25
C HIS A 54 5.78 -24.70 -5.90
N SER A 55 4.75 -24.93 -5.10
CA SER A 55 3.38 -25.15 -5.57
C SER A 55 2.85 -23.95 -6.34
N ILE A 56 3.09 -22.73 -5.83
CA ILE A 56 2.69 -21.48 -6.49
C ILE A 56 3.45 -21.32 -7.80
N LEU A 57 4.79 -21.42 -7.80
CA LEU A 57 5.61 -21.25 -9.00
C LEU A 57 5.26 -22.27 -10.10
N GLN A 58 4.87 -23.49 -9.72
CA GLN A 58 4.40 -24.51 -10.66
C GLN A 58 3.08 -24.10 -11.35
N GLN A 59 2.14 -23.48 -10.63
CA GLN A 59 0.89 -22.95 -11.22
C GLN A 59 1.20 -21.83 -12.23
N TYR A 60 2.18 -20.99 -11.92
CA TYR A 60 2.68 -19.95 -12.81
C TYR A 60 3.59 -20.46 -13.95
N LYS A 61 3.78 -21.78 -14.08
CA LYS A 61 4.65 -22.42 -15.09
C LYS A 61 6.12 -21.96 -15.04
N MET A 62 6.60 -21.59 -13.86
CA MET A 62 7.98 -21.16 -13.62
C MET A 62 8.78 -22.26 -12.90
N PHE A 63 9.65 -22.96 -13.62
CA PHE A 63 10.38 -24.11 -13.06
C PHE A 63 11.80 -23.79 -12.56
N ASN A 64 12.41 -22.73 -13.10
CA ASN A 64 13.78 -22.33 -12.78
C ASN A 64 13.79 -20.91 -12.23
N VAL A 65 13.80 -20.77 -10.91
CA VAL A 65 13.65 -19.49 -10.22
C VAL A 65 14.52 -19.47 -8.97
N ASP A 66 15.19 -18.35 -8.76
CA ASP A 66 15.85 -18.00 -7.51
C ASP A 66 14.99 -16.99 -6.76
N VAL A 67 14.52 -17.37 -5.58
CA VAL A 67 13.67 -16.57 -4.71
C VAL A 67 14.47 -16.23 -3.46
N ILE A 68 14.64 -14.94 -3.22
CA ILE A 68 15.30 -14.41 -2.02
C ILE A 68 14.29 -13.56 -1.26
N VAL A 69 14.02 -13.97 -0.02
CA VAL A 69 13.08 -13.30 0.88
C VAL A 69 13.86 -12.55 1.96
N HIS A 70 13.62 -11.24 2.08
CA HIS A 70 14.30 -10.37 3.05
C HIS A 70 13.42 -9.95 4.23
N GLU A 71 12.14 -10.31 4.25
CA GLU A 71 11.20 -10.00 5.34
C GLU A 71 10.19 -11.13 5.55
N ASP A 72 9.44 -11.11 6.66
CA ASP A 72 8.37 -12.08 6.90
C ASP A 72 7.14 -11.76 6.04
N ALA A 73 7.11 -12.33 4.83
CA ALA A 73 6.07 -12.11 3.84
C ALA A 73 5.00 -13.20 3.86
N SER A 74 3.75 -12.83 3.59
CA SER A 74 2.64 -13.76 3.45
C SER A 74 2.60 -14.40 2.05
N ILE A 75 1.74 -15.42 1.90
CA ILE A 75 1.50 -16.08 0.61
C ILE A 75 0.97 -15.07 -0.43
N ASP A 76 0.08 -14.17 -0.01
CA ASP A 76 -0.50 -13.15 -0.89
C ASP A 76 0.55 -12.12 -1.34
N ASP A 77 1.47 -11.74 -0.45
CA ASP A 77 2.58 -10.85 -0.77
C ASP A 77 3.52 -11.47 -1.82
N PHE A 78 3.75 -12.78 -1.74
CA PHE A 78 4.53 -13.49 -2.75
C PHE A 78 3.82 -13.53 -4.10
N ILE A 79 2.51 -13.77 -4.12
CA ILE A 79 1.69 -13.73 -5.34
C ILE A 79 1.73 -12.32 -5.95
N ASP A 80 1.66 -11.27 -5.13
CA ASP A 80 1.72 -9.88 -5.61
C ASP A 80 3.01 -9.57 -6.37
N ILE A 81 4.16 -10.05 -5.86
CA ILE A 81 5.46 -9.87 -6.52
C ILE A 81 5.54 -10.67 -7.83
N LEU A 82 4.92 -11.85 -7.88
CA LEU A 82 4.86 -12.64 -9.12
C LEU A 82 3.97 -11.98 -10.19
N GLU A 83 2.82 -11.42 -9.78
CA GLU A 83 1.89 -10.71 -10.67
C GLU A 83 2.43 -9.36 -11.14
N GLU A 84 3.20 -8.67 -10.29
CA GLU A 84 3.90 -7.43 -10.66
C GLU A 84 4.87 -7.66 -11.83
N ALA A 85 5.55 -8.82 -11.87
CA ALA A 85 6.41 -9.22 -12.98
C ALA A 85 5.64 -9.74 -14.22
N GLY A 86 4.31 -9.82 -14.14
CA GLY A 86 3.42 -10.48 -15.09
C GLY A 86 2.48 -9.54 -15.83
N SER A 87 1.20 -9.93 -15.93
CA SER A 87 0.20 -9.31 -16.81
C SER A 87 -0.65 -8.22 -16.14
N ALA A 88 -0.68 -8.16 -14.81
CA ALA A 88 -1.49 -7.20 -14.06
C ALA A 88 -0.64 -6.54 -12.96
N PRO A 89 -0.03 -5.37 -13.23
CA PRO A 89 0.83 -4.72 -12.25
C PRO A 89 0.01 -4.31 -11.02
N ARG A 90 0.49 -4.73 -9.84
CA ARG A 90 -0.09 -4.31 -8.56
C ARG A 90 0.27 -2.86 -8.26
N LYS A 91 -0.71 -2.09 -7.80
CA LYS A 91 -0.49 -0.69 -7.41
C LYS A 91 -0.55 -0.55 -5.90
N TYR A 92 0.58 -0.20 -5.31
CA TYR A 92 0.66 0.18 -3.90
C TYR A 92 0.36 1.67 -3.78
N CYS A 93 -0.72 2.02 -3.08
CA CYS A 93 -1.11 3.41 -2.89
C CYS A 93 -1.49 3.69 -1.44
N LYS A 94 -1.19 4.91 -1.00
CA LYS A 94 -1.67 5.43 0.27
C LYS A 94 -3.16 5.75 0.14
N CYS A 95 -3.91 5.45 1.19
CA CYS A 95 -5.35 5.63 1.25
C CYS A 95 -5.74 6.30 2.57
N LEU A 96 -6.56 7.34 2.47
CA LEU A 96 -7.08 8.07 3.60
C LEU A 96 -8.58 7.77 3.75
N TYR A 97 -8.98 7.28 4.92
CA TYR A 97 -10.38 7.01 5.26
C TYR A 97 -11.04 8.28 5.77
N VAL A 98 -12.00 8.80 5.01
CA VAL A 98 -12.69 10.05 5.34
C VAL A 98 -14.08 9.74 5.94
N TYR A 99 -14.22 10.00 7.23
CA TYR A 99 -15.46 9.84 7.98
C TYR A 99 -16.27 11.14 7.93
N ASN A 100 -17.34 11.15 7.15
CA ASN A 100 -18.22 12.33 7.01
C ASN A 100 -19.38 12.31 8.02
N LYS A 101 -20.06 13.45 8.19
CA LYS A 101 -21.23 13.65 9.06
C LYS A 101 -20.95 13.58 10.56
N ILE A 102 -19.79 14.09 10.99
CA ILE A 102 -19.40 14.11 12.41
C ILE A 102 -20.35 14.93 13.29
N ASP A 103 -21.19 15.78 12.68
CA ASP A 103 -22.24 16.55 13.35
C ASP A 103 -23.36 15.69 13.96
N MET A 104 -23.47 14.43 13.54
CA MET A 104 -24.40 13.45 14.10
C MET A 104 -23.80 12.63 15.25
N LEU A 105 -22.51 12.79 15.54
CA LEU A 105 -21.78 12.01 16.52
C LEU A 105 -21.47 12.84 17.78
N SER A 106 -21.30 12.14 18.91
CA SER A 106 -20.81 12.77 20.13
C SER A 106 -19.30 13.06 20.05
N LEU A 107 -18.82 14.03 20.83
CA LEU A 107 -17.39 14.40 20.83
C LEU A 107 -16.48 13.21 21.15
N ALA A 108 -16.91 12.31 22.05
CA ALA A 108 -16.16 11.10 22.39
C ALA A 108 -16.00 10.14 21.21
N GLN A 109 -17.06 9.96 20.41
CA GLN A 109 -17.03 9.11 19.21
C GLN A 109 -16.19 9.75 18.10
N VAL A 110 -16.23 11.07 17.96
CA VAL A 110 -15.38 11.79 17.01
C VAL A 110 -13.91 11.64 17.37
N ASP A 111 -13.57 11.74 18.65
CA ASP A 111 -12.20 11.57 19.16
C ASP A 111 -11.70 10.13 18.96
N GLU A 112 -12.56 9.13 19.19
CA GLU A 112 -12.24 7.73 18.89
C GLU A 112 -11.96 7.50 17.40
N LEU A 113 -12.83 8.01 16.52
CA LEU A 113 -12.65 7.91 15.07
C LEU A 113 -11.40 8.65 14.58
N ALA A 114 -11.10 9.81 15.15
CA ALA A 114 -9.95 10.62 14.76
C ALA A 114 -8.60 9.96 15.12
N ARG A 115 -8.57 9.08 16.13
CA ARG A 115 -7.37 8.34 16.54
C ARG A 115 -7.08 7.09 15.71
N GLN A 116 -8.00 6.68 14.84
CA GLN A 116 -7.78 5.51 14.00
C GLN A 116 -6.63 5.75 13.00
N PRO A 117 -5.95 4.69 12.55
CA PRO A 117 -4.90 4.83 11.54
C PRO A 117 -5.51 5.25 10.20
N TYR A 118 -4.85 6.21 9.54
CA TYR A 118 -5.25 6.74 8.23
C TYR A 118 -6.68 7.32 8.18
N SER A 119 -7.22 7.79 9.30
CA SER A 119 -8.57 8.36 9.36
C SER A 119 -8.57 9.88 9.42
N VAL A 120 -9.56 10.51 8.78
CA VAL A 120 -9.88 11.93 8.95
C VAL A 120 -11.39 12.09 9.11
N VAL A 121 -11.78 12.83 10.15
CA VAL A 121 -13.18 13.13 10.48
C VAL A 121 -13.57 14.49 9.90
N VAL A 122 -14.69 14.58 9.17
CA VAL A 122 -15.16 15.82 8.54
C VAL A 122 -16.67 16.01 8.66
N SER A 123 -17.14 17.27 8.63
CA SER A 123 -18.55 17.57 8.36
C SER A 123 -18.61 18.54 7.20
N VAL A 124 -18.97 18.02 6.01
CA VAL A 124 -19.11 18.85 4.80
C VAL A 124 -20.24 19.87 4.97
N PHE A 125 -21.34 19.48 5.62
CA PHE A 125 -22.49 20.36 5.84
C PHE A 125 -22.14 21.56 6.73
N ARG A 126 -21.42 21.32 7.83
CA ARG A 126 -20.99 22.38 8.75
C ARG A 126 -19.65 23.01 8.37
N LYS A 127 -19.02 22.57 7.28
CA LYS A 127 -17.66 22.93 6.85
C LYS A 127 -16.62 22.74 7.98
N LEU A 128 -16.76 21.69 8.77
CA LEU A 128 -15.82 21.39 9.86
C LEU A 128 -14.71 20.47 9.35
N ASN A 129 -13.47 20.81 9.72
CA ASN A 129 -12.25 20.05 9.46
C ASN A 129 -11.91 19.79 7.99
N LEU A 130 -12.37 20.66 7.08
CA LEU A 130 -12.00 20.59 5.67
C LEU A 130 -10.54 20.99 5.45
N ASP A 131 -10.04 21.96 6.21
CA ASP A 131 -8.64 22.38 6.15
C ASP A 131 -7.71 21.26 6.65
N GLY A 132 -8.07 20.60 7.74
CA GLY A 132 -7.32 19.45 8.26
C GLY A 132 -7.31 18.26 7.28
N LEU A 133 -8.38 18.06 6.51
CA LEU A 133 -8.38 17.08 5.42
C LEU A 133 -7.39 17.46 4.32
N LEU A 134 -7.35 18.74 3.91
CA LEU A 134 -6.42 19.22 2.88
C LEU A 134 -4.97 19.07 3.34
N GLU A 135 -4.65 19.48 4.57
CA GLU A 135 -3.33 19.31 5.17
C GLU A 135 -2.91 17.85 5.21
N ARG A 136 -3.83 16.95 5.59
CA ARG A 136 -3.54 15.52 5.63
C ARG A 136 -3.30 14.94 4.24
N ILE A 137 -4.09 15.31 3.24
CA ILE A 137 -3.87 14.91 1.85
C ILE A 137 -2.49 15.35 1.38
N TRP A 138 -2.11 16.60 1.66
CA TRP A 138 -0.80 17.14 1.28
C TRP A 138 0.36 16.38 1.96
N ALA A 139 0.22 16.06 3.24
CA ALA A 139 1.20 15.29 3.99
C ALA A 139 1.38 13.87 3.44
N GLU A 140 0.28 13.18 3.11
CA GLU A 140 0.34 11.80 2.61
C GLU A 140 0.88 11.72 1.17
N LEU A 141 0.63 12.74 0.35
CA LEU A 141 1.10 12.81 -1.05
C LEU A 141 2.63 12.94 -1.18
N GLU A 142 3.34 13.38 -0.13
CA GLU A 142 4.82 13.50 -0.10
C GLU A 142 5.40 14.25 -1.32
N ILE A 143 4.68 15.26 -1.81
CA ILE A 143 5.10 16.00 -3.00
C ILE A 143 6.32 16.88 -2.68
N VAL A 144 7.36 16.74 -3.49
CA VAL A 144 8.55 17.60 -3.43
C VAL A 144 8.37 18.75 -4.41
N ARG A 145 8.35 19.98 -3.89
CA ARG A 145 8.35 21.20 -4.72
C ARG A 145 9.79 21.55 -5.10
N VAL A 146 10.07 21.58 -6.40
CA VAL A 146 11.40 21.89 -6.95
C VAL A 146 11.36 23.24 -7.64
N TYR A 147 12.10 24.21 -7.09
CA TYR A 147 12.21 25.55 -7.66
C TYR A 147 13.51 25.66 -8.46
N THR A 148 13.39 25.81 -9.78
CA THR A 148 14.56 26.02 -10.64
C THR A 148 15.04 27.47 -10.55
N LYS A 149 16.35 27.68 -10.65
CA LYS A 149 16.93 29.03 -10.70
C LYS A 149 17.97 29.13 -11.80
N LYS A 150 18.05 30.31 -12.41
CA LYS A 150 19.17 30.65 -13.30
C LYS A 150 20.42 30.96 -12.47
N LYS A 151 21.59 30.64 -13.02
CA LYS A 151 22.88 30.95 -12.38
C LYS A 151 22.97 32.48 -12.16
N GLY A 152 23.13 32.88 -10.90
CA GLY A 152 23.23 34.30 -10.51
C GLY A 152 21.91 34.99 -10.16
N MET A 153 20.76 34.32 -10.28
CA MET A 153 19.45 34.86 -9.82
C MET A 153 18.94 34.11 -8.58
N PHE A 154 18.07 34.78 -7.81
CA PHE A 154 17.34 34.12 -6.73
C PHE A 154 16.29 33.16 -7.31
N PRO A 155 16.03 32.02 -6.66
CA PRO A 155 14.92 31.14 -7.01
C PRO A 155 13.59 31.90 -6.89
N ASP A 156 12.70 31.65 -7.85
CA ASP A 156 11.34 32.16 -7.78
C ASP A 156 10.48 31.20 -6.94
N PHE A 157 9.64 31.76 -6.07
CA PHE A 157 8.74 31.05 -5.17
C PHE A 157 7.28 31.50 -5.33
N LYS A 158 6.97 32.27 -6.38
CA LYS A 158 5.64 32.86 -6.58
C LYS A 158 4.60 31.91 -7.19
N ASP A 159 5.00 30.69 -7.53
CA ASP A 159 4.11 29.61 -7.97
C ASP A 159 4.03 28.47 -6.93
#